data_AF-A0A0R0LXM8-F1
#
_entry.id   AF-A0A0R0LXM8-F1
#
_cell.length_a   1.000
_cell.length_b   1.000
_cell.length_c   1.000
_cell.angle_alpha   90.00
_cell.angle_beta   90.00
_cell.angle_gamma   90.00
#
_symmetry.space_group_name_H-M   'P 1'
#
loop_
_entity.id
_entity.type
_entity.pdbx_description
1 polymer ?
#
loop_
_entity_poly.entity_id
_entity_poly.type
_entity_poly.pdbx_seq_one_letter_code
_entity_poly.pdbx_strand_id
1 'polypeptide(L)'
;MNYLNEKIKFLNAEKDIEKTKEVNLKKITSLINSIKFIKENNISKTISEMQALDLGNFLQDIFSSILNPELQSINVKMLLIFNLSLSYLESDDLLLSQLREKMRNNMKKEMIITLSLLYAEICASHIEIPIKFEIFISKTFSNKAFGEFSLKNMYELAIFFKSQVSKIELLDEESQKNAKSLVEFYDKNFIALKNAFIKMHDKNFDTKNRNLLFSLFGLSNISQSFQKITELTVREKKFYQITEKIEDIRDSKSNQKLTTDEIIKNIRSTIFLVKNLNRSQKTSSFIISLIYKTTDLKFLAKLAVCANIEMETALQSHFKGQDITKNVSFEDHDEHRILLFVCELFKFHHFDRKMLMTLLKTLFQNEKYELLTNCLDRVGRFLLDEAYSQDGNTDIIELILNIEKKLNDVDKIQKKLIKNCIKRLFISEEEQIRENQAFITSIFQRKNDMQDFLESFTTLLKGNKLFAMQMFLEYCILSTVDILYEFLSSLAISDNEIEDLILLTAKSNENHRSIIIADVYGFKIAQNISENDFDHSSFIKFLNTVLNSSVIDIETRFELVITIIENLNLTCQKVFIGFLDKFVQQHDNRKIYIRFVNFCQLHQL
;
A
#
# COMPACT_ATOMS: atom_id res chain seq x y z
N MET A 1 -17.78 9.82 -45.98
CA MET A 1 -16.68 10.69 -45.51
C MET A 1 -16.00 9.96 -44.35
N ASN A 2 -14.72 9.59 -44.47
CA ASN A 2 -14.00 8.90 -43.39
C ASN A 2 -13.36 9.97 -42.48
N TYR A 3 -13.78 10.02 -41.21
CA TYR A 3 -13.32 11.02 -40.23
C TYR A 3 -11.80 11.13 -40.15
N LEU A 4 -11.09 10.00 -40.11
CA LEU A 4 -9.64 9.98 -39.91
C LEU A 4 -8.91 10.58 -41.12
N ASN A 5 -9.40 10.31 -42.33
CA ASN A 5 -8.85 10.88 -43.56
C ASN A 5 -9.07 12.41 -43.61
N GLU A 6 -10.23 12.89 -43.16
CA GLU A 6 -10.50 14.34 -43.09
C GLU A 6 -9.65 15.04 -42.02
N LYS A 7 -9.35 14.36 -40.91
CA LYS A 7 -8.42 14.86 -39.89
C LYS A 7 -6.99 14.95 -40.42
N ILE A 8 -6.51 13.95 -41.15
CA ILE A 8 -5.19 13.97 -41.78
C ILE A 8 -5.12 15.08 -42.84
N LYS A 9 -6.17 15.25 -43.66
CA LYS A 9 -6.26 16.38 -44.60
C LYS A 9 -6.20 17.72 -43.90
N PHE A 10 -6.95 17.89 -42.80
CA PHE A 10 -6.94 19.14 -42.01
C PHE A 10 -5.55 19.47 -41.49
N LEU A 11 -4.82 18.48 -40.95
CA LEU A 11 -3.46 18.67 -40.43
C LEU A 11 -2.45 19.09 -41.50
N ASN A 12 -2.70 18.72 -42.76
CA ASN A 12 -1.83 19.02 -43.90
C ASN A 12 -2.35 20.19 -44.75
N ALA A 13 -3.49 20.78 -44.41
CA ALA A 13 -4.09 21.86 -45.17
C ALA A 13 -3.42 23.20 -44.81
N GLU A 14 -3.06 23.96 -45.84
CA GLU A 14 -2.76 25.38 -45.66
C GLU A 14 -4.08 26.16 -45.48
N LYS A 15 -4.09 27.14 -44.57
CA LYS A 15 -5.29 27.96 -44.30
C LYS A 15 -5.56 28.85 -45.51
N ASP A 16 -6.42 28.41 -46.43
CA ASP A 16 -6.90 29.20 -47.55
C ASP A 16 -7.98 30.18 -47.11
N ILE A 17 -7.72 31.48 -47.32
CA ILE A 17 -8.67 32.55 -47.04
C ILE A 17 -9.04 33.21 -48.38
N GLU A 18 -10.23 32.87 -48.86
CA GLU A 18 -11.24 33.76 -49.47
C GLU A 18 -12.09 33.00 -50.49
N LYS A 19 -13.32 32.66 -50.07
CA LYS A 19 -14.45 32.47 -50.99
C LYS A 19 -15.51 33.49 -50.61
N THR A 20 -16.05 34.19 -51.59
CA THR A 20 -17.21 35.06 -51.44
C THR A 20 -18.40 34.21 -50.98
N LYS A 21 -18.91 34.48 -49.78
CA LYS A 21 -19.98 33.70 -49.13
C LYS A 21 -21.27 34.51 -49.06
N GLU A 22 -22.42 33.82 -49.10
CA GLU A 22 -23.75 34.46 -49.04
C GLU A 22 -24.14 34.74 -47.58
N VAL A 23 -24.59 35.96 -47.27
CA VAL A 23 -25.18 36.29 -45.96
C VAL A 23 -26.70 36.08 -46.04
N ASN A 24 -27.24 35.08 -45.35
CA ASN A 24 -28.68 34.81 -45.31
C ASN A 24 -29.16 34.38 -43.92
N LEU A 25 -29.71 35.32 -43.16
CA LEU A 25 -30.10 35.13 -41.76
C LEU A 25 -31.06 33.95 -41.53
N LYS A 26 -32.06 33.75 -42.41
CA LYS A 26 -33.01 32.63 -42.28
C LYS A 26 -32.30 31.28 -42.43
N LYS A 27 -31.41 31.16 -43.42
CA LYS A 27 -30.62 29.94 -43.63
C LYS A 27 -29.64 29.71 -42.46
N ILE A 28 -29.00 30.76 -41.96
CA ILE A 28 -28.05 30.69 -40.83
C ILE A 28 -28.76 30.24 -39.54
N THR A 29 -29.89 30.83 -39.18
CA THR A 29 -30.65 30.42 -37.98
C THR A 29 -31.16 28.98 -38.09
N SER A 30 -31.61 28.58 -39.29
CA SER A 30 -31.99 27.19 -39.56
C SER A 30 -30.81 26.23 -39.39
N LEU A 31 -29.62 26.61 -39.89
CA LEU A 31 -28.39 25.85 -39.76
C LEU A 31 -27.98 25.66 -38.29
N ILE A 32 -27.95 26.74 -37.50
CA ILE A 32 -27.62 26.70 -36.05
C ILE A 32 -28.52 25.72 -35.29
N ASN A 33 -29.83 25.76 -35.56
CA ASN A 33 -30.78 24.85 -34.92
C ASN A 33 -30.59 23.40 -35.39
N SER A 34 -30.26 23.19 -36.66
CA SER A 34 -30.00 21.85 -37.19
C SER A 34 -28.76 21.21 -36.58
N ILE A 35 -27.71 22.01 -36.28
CA ILE A 35 -26.42 21.53 -35.73
C ILE A 35 -26.60 20.74 -34.44
N LYS A 36 -27.56 21.10 -33.60
CA LYS A 36 -27.82 20.44 -32.31
C LYS A 36 -28.25 18.97 -32.46
N PHE A 37 -28.80 18.59 -33.62
CA PHE A 37 -29.44 17.28 -33.85
C PHE A 37 -28.85 16.51 -35.05
N ILE A 38 -27.64 16.87 -35.50
CA ILE A 38 -27.02 16.22 -36.66
C ILE A 38 -26.70 14.76 -36.38
N LYS A 39 -27.10 13.90 -37.33
CA LYS A 39 -26.65 12.50 -37.43
C LYS A 39 -25.49 12.40 -38.42
N GLU A 40 -24.58 11.44 -38.20
CA GLU A 40 -23.39 11.23 -39.05
C GLU A 40 -23.70 11.14 -40.55
N ASN A 41 -24.81 10.49 -40.92
CA ASN A 41 -25.19 10.28 -42.32
C ASN A 41 -25.57 11.59 -43.05
N ASN A 42 -25.88 12.67 -42.33
CA ASN A 42 -26.32 13.94 -42.90
C ASN A 42 -25.26 15.06 -42.82
N ILE A 43 -24.07 14.75 -42.31
CA ILE A 43 -23.06 15.77 -42.01
C ILE A 43 -22.52 16.48 -43.27
N SER A 44 -22.40 15.76 -44.38
CA SER A 44 -21.91 16.32 -45.65
C SER A 44 -22.80 17.46 -46.15
N LYS A 45 -24.11 17.33 -45.97
CA LYS A 45 -25.08 18.38 -46.32
C LYS A 45 -24.87 19.61 -45.45
N THR A 46 -24.77 19.44 -44.13
CA THR A 46 -24.51 20.56 -43.21
C THR A 46 -23.18 21.25 -43.51
N ILE A 47 -22.10 20.49 -43.77
CA ILE A 47 -20.80 21.06 -44.12
C ILE A 47 -20.92 21.89 -45.42
N SER A 48 -21.61 21.37 -46.43
CA SER A 48 -21.84 22.10 -47.68
C SER A 48 -22.61 23.41 -47.45
N GLU A 49 -23.62 23.38 -46.58
CA GLU A 49 -24.36 24.57 -46.17
C GLU A 49 -23.49 25.57 -45.39
N MET A 50 -22.61 25.09 -44.50
CA MET A 50 -21.64 25.92 -43.76
C MET A 50 -20.61 26.58 -44.67
N GLN A 51 -20.18 25.89 -45.72
CA GLN A 51 -19.22 26.42 -46.69
C GLN A 51 -19.83 27.49 -47.61
N ALA A 52 -21.14 27.42 -47.87
CA ALA A 52 -21.86 28.36 -48.73
C ALA A 52 -22.25 29.68 -48.03
N LEU A 53 -22.37 29.66 -46.70
CA LEU A 53 -22.86 30.79 -45.90
C LEU A 53 -21.73 31.53 -45.19
N ASP A 54 -21.88 32.84 -45.02
CA ASP A 54 -21.01 33.61 -44.14
C ASP A 54 -21.50 33.54 -42.68
N LEU A 55 -20.71 32.86 -41.85
CA LEU A 55 -21.00 32.55 -40.47
C LEU A 55 -20.22 33.41 -39.46
N GLY A 56 -19.40 34.37 -39.91
CA GLY A 56 -18.46 35.11 -39.05
C GLY A 56 -19.10 35.70 -37.78
N ASN A 57 -20.22 36.42 -37.95
CA ASN A 57 -20.95 37.04 -36.83
C ASN A 57 -21.73 36.05 -35.95
N PHE A 58 -21.81 34.78 -36.34
CA PHE A 58 -22.62 33.74 -35.69
C PHE A 58 -21.76 32.58 -35.16
N LEU A 59 -20.43 32.67 -35.24
CA LEU A 59 -19.51 31.63 -34.78
C LEU A 59 -19.77 31.26 -33.31
N GLN A 60 -20.15 32.23 -32.48
CA GLN A 60 -20.42 31.98 -31.07
C GLN A 60 -21.61 31.02 -30.87
N ASP A 61 -22.73 31.29 -31.55
CA ASP A 61 -23.95 30.48 -31.48
C ASP A 61 -23.76 29.09 -32.10
N ILE A 62 -22.94 29.02 -33.16
CA ILE A 62 -22.58 27.78 -33.83
C ILE A 62 -21.76 26.90 -32.89
N PHE A 63 -20.69 27.43 -32.28
CA PHE A 63 -19.90 26.67 -31.31
C PHE A 63 -20.71 26.28 -30.08
N SER A 64 -21.61 27.14 -29.60
CA SER A 64 -22.53 26.79 -28.51
C SER A 64 -23.40 25.59 -28.86
N SER A 65 -23.83 25.50 -30.11
CA SER A 65 -24.62 24.40 -30.67
C SER A 65 -23.78 23.14 -30.92
N ILE A 66 -22.55 23.26 -31.44
CA ILE A 66 -21.60 22.14 -31.60
C ILE A 66 -21.27 21.54 -30.23
N LEU A 67 -21.04 22.38 -29.22
CA LEU A 67 -20.71 21.97 -27.85
C LEU A 67 -21.96 21.55 -27.04
N ASN A 68 -23.16 21.48 -27.63
CA ASN A 68 -24.38 21.02 -26.95
C ASN A 68 -24.26 19.50 -26.63
N PRO A 69 -24.70 19.05 -25.43
CA PRO A 69 -24.71 17.62 -25.09
C PRO A 69 -25.64 16.75 -25.97
N GLU A 70 -26.67 17.32 -26.59
CA GLU A 70 -27.60 16.61 -27.49
C GLU A 70 -26.87 16.04 -28.72
N LEU A 71 -25.84 16.73 -29.20
CA LEU A 71 -24.96 16.22 -30.24
C LEU A 71 -23.87 15.35 -29.58
N GLN A 72 -24.02 14.02 -29.60
CA GLN A 72 -23.08 13.13 -28.87
C GLN A 72 -21.84 12.73 -29.68
N SER A 73 -21.89 12.67 -31.02
CA SER A 73 -20.77 12.18 -31.83
C SER A 73 -19.62 13.19 -31.87
N ILE A 74 -18.46 12.78 -31.33
CA ILE A 74 -17.21 13.56 -31.36
C ILE A 74 -16.74 13.78 -32.80
N ASN A 75 -16.84 12.75 -33.65
CA ASN A 75 -16.44 12.85 -35.06
C ASN A 75 -17.23 13.94 -35.78
N VAL A 76 -18.56 14.01 -35.55
CA VAL A 76 -19.40 15.06 -36.13
C VAL A 76 -18.97 16.43 -35.64
N LYS A 77 -18.77 16.61 -34.33
CA LYS A 77 -18.30 17.89 -33.77
C LYS A 77 -16.98 18.32 -34.40
N MET A 78 -16.01 17.41 -34.50
CA MET A 78 -14.69 17.71 -35.03
C MET A 78 -14.72 18.05 -36.53
N LEU A 79 -15.54 17.36 -37.34
CA LEU A 79 -15.69 17.71 -38.75
C LEU A 79 -16.30 19.10 -38.96
N LEU A 80 -17.27 19.50 -38.12
CA LEU A 80 -17.81 20.86 -38.16
C LEU A 80 -16.76 21.88 -37.71
N ILE A 81 -15.98 21.56 -36.67
CA ILE A 81 -14.88 22.40 -36.19
C ILE A 81 -13.81 22.60 -37.27
N PHE A 82 -13.33 21.53 -37.93
CA PHE A 82 -12.33 21.63 -39.00
C PHE A 82 -12.76 22.59 -40.11
N ASN A 83 -14.04 22.52 -40.52
CA ASN A 83 -14.56 23.41 -41.55
C ASN A 83 -14.59 24.89 -41.11
N LEU A 84 -14.89 25.15 -39.84
CA LEU A 84 -14.86 26.51 -39.30
C LEU A 84 -13.42 27.02 -39.14
N SER A 85 -12.52 26.19 -38.59
CA SER A 85 -11.10 26.50 -38.39
C SER A 85 -10.36 26.79 -39.70
N LEU A 86 -10.70 26.09 -40.79
CA LEU A 86 -10.18 26.40 -42.12
C LEU A 86 -10.77 27.68 -42.71
N SER A 87 -12.03 28.00 -42.38
CA SER A 87 -12.76 29.13 -42.97
C SER A 87 -12.57 30.46 -42.24
N TYR A 88 -12.22 30.44 -40.95
CA TYR A 88 -12.26 31.61 -40.08
C TYR A 88 -11.07 31.62 -39.11
N LEU A 89 -10.20 32.63 -39.23
CA LEU A 89 -8.99 32.77 -38.39
C LEU A 89 -9.30 32.85 -36.89
N GLU A 90 -10.32 33.60 -36.50
CA GLU A 90 -10.69 33.84 -35.08
C GLU A 90 -11.45 32.67 -34.44
N SER A 91 -11.78 31.65 -35.22
CA SER A 91 -12.67 30.57 -34.76
C SER A 91 -12.02 29.66 -33.72
N ASP A 92 -10.71 29.43 -33.81
CA ASP A 92 -9.96 28.57 -32.88
C ASP A 92 -9.99 29.15 -31.45
N ASP A 93 -9.71 30.45 -31.30
CA ASP A 93 -9.72 31.13 -30.00
C ASP A 93 -11.12 31.17 -29.37
N LEU A 94 -12.14 31.44 -30.19
CA LEU A 94 -13.53 31.47 -29.74
C LEU A 94 -14.01 30.08 -29.30
N LEU A 95 -13.68 29.02 -30.05
CA LEU A 95 -13.96 27.64 -29.69
C LEU A 95 -13.32 27.27 -28.35
N LEU A 96 -12.04 27.57 -28.17
CA LEU A 96 -11.29 27.24 -26.96
C LEU A 96 -11.85 27.97 -25.73
N SER A 97 -12.24 29.24 -25.90
CA SER A 97 -12.89 30.02 -24.83
C SER A 97 -14.18 29.34 -24.36
N GLN A 98 -15.09 29.02 -25.28
CA GLN A 98 -16.37 28.38 -24.95
C GLN A 98 -16.21 26.97 -24.41
N LEU A 99 -15.28 26.18 -24.96
CA LEU A 99 -15.02 24.82 -24.48
C LEU A 99 -14.54 24.84 -23.03
N ARG A 100 -13.57 25.71 -22.70
CA ARG A 100 -13.07 25.84 -21.32
C ARG A 100 -14.13 26.32 -20.35
N GLU A 101 -15.02 27.22 -20.77
CA GLU A 101 -16.17 27.65 -19.96
C GLU A 101 -17.14 26.47 -19.72
N LYS A 102 -17.54 25.75 -20.76
CA LYS A 102 -18.42 24.58 -20.61
C LYS A 102 -17.80 23.47 -19.76
N MET A 103 -16.51 23.20 -19.92
CA MET A 103 -15.82 22.20 -19.10
C MET A 103 -15.84 22.60 -17.62
N ARG A 104 -15.52 23.86 -17.28
CA ARG A 104 -15.60 24.38 -15.91
C ARG A 104 -16.99 24.22 -15.30
N ASN A 105 -18.04 24.53 -16.06
CA ASN A 105 -19.43 24.46 -15.60
C ASN A 105 -19.98 23.04 -15.48
N ASN A 106 -19.33 22.03 -16.09
CA ASN A 106 -19.81 20.65 -16.14
C ASN A 106 -18.86 19.63 -15.50
N MET A 107 -17.83 20.04 -14.75
CA MET A 107 -16.82 19.13 -14.17
C MET A 107 -17.39 18.00 -13.29
N LYS A 108 -18.61 18.14 -12.76
CA LYS A 108 -19.28 17.13 -11.90
C LYS A 108 -20.45 16.40 -12.58
N LYS A 109 -20.56 16.44 -13.91
CA LYS A 109 -21.65 15.83 -14.67
C LYS A 109 -21.11 14.83 -15.69
N GLU A 110 -21.92 13.86 -16.10
CA GLU A 110 -21.54 12.89 -17.15
C GLU A 110 -21.07 13.54 -18.45
N MET A 111 -21.58 14.74 -18.75
CA MET A 111 -21.19 15.55 -19.90
C MET A 111 -19.68 15.85 -19.96
N ILE A 112 -18.96 15.78 -18.84
CA ILE A 112 -17.51 16.00 -18.81
C ILE A 112 -16.74 14.99 -19.65
N ILE A 113 -17.28 13.79 -19.86
CA ILE A 113 -16.66 12.72 -20.66
C ILE A 113 -16.57 13.17 -22.12
N THR A 114 -17.71 13.51 -22.73
CA THR A 114 -17.77 13.96 -24.13
C THR A 114 -16.93 15.22 -24.35
N LEU A 115 -16.93 16.15 -23.40
CA LEU A 115 -16.10 17.37 -23.49
C LEU A 115 -14.60 17.07 -23.37
N SER A 116 -14.20 16.12 -22.52
CA SER A 116 -12.79 15.72 -22.36
C SER A 116 -12.27 15.01 -23.61
N LEU A 117 -13.09 14.13 -24.21
CA LEU A 117 -12.77 13.46 -25.47
C LEU A 117 -12.66 14.46 -26.63
N LEU A 118 -13.60 15.41 -26.72
CA LEU A 118 -13.53 16.49 -27.70
C LEU A 118 -12.26 17.34 -27.51
N TYR A 119 -11.91 17.64 -26.26
CA TYR A 119 -10.72 18.41 -25.95
C TYR A 119 -9.44 17.68 -26.37
N ALA A 120 -9.39 16.36 -26.17
CA ALA A 120 -8.29 15.54 -26.65
C ALA A 120 -8.14 15.62 -28.18
N GLU A 121 -9.27 15.57 -28.91
CA GLU A 121 -9.25 15.68 -30.37
C GLU A 121 -8.82 17.06 -30.88
N ILE A 122 -9.21 18.14 -30.21
CA ILE A 122 -8.79 19.51 -30.52
C ILE A 122 -7.27 19.66 -30.37
N CYS A 123 -6.71 19.14 -29.28
CA CYS A 123 -5.27 19.14 -29.04
C CYS A 123 -4.52 18.24 -30.04
N ALA A 124 -5.06 17.05 -30.33
CA ALA A 124 -4.49 16.14 -31.35
C ALA A 124 -4.49 16.78 -32.75
N SER A 125 -5.43 17.68 -33.03
CA SER A 125 -5.54 18.37 -34.31
C SER A 125 -4.75 19.68 -34.38
N HIS A 126 -3.93 20.01 -33.37
CA HIS A 126 -3.17 21.26 -33.27
C HIS A 126 -3.99 22.56 -33.25
N ILE A 127 -5.31 22.48 -33.05
CA ILE A 127 -6.15 23.67 -32.81
C ILE A 127 -5.81 24.27 -31.44
N GLU A 128 -5.46 23.43 -30.46
CA GLU A 128 -4.73 23.85 -29.26
C GLU A 128 -3.38 23.14 -29.18
N ILE A 129 -2.41 23.80 -28.52
CA ILE A 129 -1.07 23.27 -28.27
C ILE A 129 -1.17 21.90 -27.58
N PRO A 130 -0.63 20.82 -28.19
CA PRO A 130 -0.82 19.44 -27.72
C PRO A 130 -0.45 19.19 -26.25
N ILE A 131 0.63 19.82 -25.76
CA ILE A 131 1.11 19.63 -24.37
C ILE A 131 0.09 20.07 -23.31
N LYS A 132 -0.85 20.96 -23.67
CA LYS A 132 -1.87 21.40 -22.73
C LYS A 132 -2.82 20.29 -22.32
N PHE A 133 -3.02 19.27 -23.16
CA PHE A 133 -3.85 18.13 -22.80
C PHE A 133 -3.22 17.29 -21.68
N GLU A 134 -1.91 17.06 -21.73
CA GLU A 134 -1.16 16.38 -20.66
C GLU A 134 -1.23 17.16 -19.34
N ILE A 135 -1.11 18.49 -19.41
CA ILE A 135 -1.29 19.38 -18.26
C ILE A 135 -2.73 19.30 -17.74
N PHE A 136 -3.72 19.24 -18.62
CA PHE A 136 -5.11 19.02 -18.24
C PHE A 136 -5.28 17.69 -17.52
N ILE A 137 -4.74 16.58 -18.02
CA ILE A 137 -4.79 15.27 -17.34
C ILE A 137 -4.23 15.39 -15.92
N SER A 138 -3.01 15.93 -15.80
CA SER A 138 -2.33 16.01 -14.50
C SER A 138 -3.06 16.90 -13.50
N LYS A 139 -3.62 18.05 -13.91
CA LYS A 139 -4.36 18.96 -13.02
C LYS A 139 -5.76 18.47 -12.68
N THR A 140 -6.45 17.90 -13.67
CA THR A 140 -7.86 17.52 -13.55
C THR A 140 -8.04 16.28 -12.70
N PHE A 141 -7.22 15.26 -12.95
CA PHE A 141 -7.39 13.95 -12.33
C PHE A 141 -6.60 13.76 -11.03
N SER A 142 -5.67 14.65 -10.70
CA SER A 142 -5.04 14.71 -9.37
C SER A 142 -5.90 15.44 -8.33
N ASN A 143 -6.95 16.15 -8.75
CA ASN A 143 -7.76 16.98 -7.87
C ASN A 143 -8.94 16.17 -7.29
N LYS A 144 -9.02 16.10 -5.94
CA LYS A 144 -10.11 15.44 -5.20
C LYS A 144 -11.52 15.96 -5.57
N ALA A 145 -11.62 17.17 -6.12
CA ALA A 145 -12.90 17.80 -6.48
C ALA A 145 -13.64 17.16 -7.67
N PHE A 146 -13.00 16.31 -8.47
CA PHE A 146 -13.58 15.72 -9.69
C PHE A 146 -14.55 14.55 -9.42
N GLY A 147 -14.59 14.03 -8.18
CA GLY A 147 -15.64 13.12 -7.70
C GLY A 147 -15.77 11.80 -8.48
N GLU A 148 -16.97 11.21 -8.44
CA GLU A 148 -17.33 9.86 -8.94
C GLU A 148 -17.07 9.64 -10.44
N PHE A 149 -17.13 10.69 -11.25
CA PHE A 149 -16.98 10.60 -12.72
C PHE A 149 -15.52 10.58 -13.20
N SER A 150 -14.55 10.79 -12.30
CA SER A 150 -13.12 10.80 -12.62
C SER A 150 -12.65 9.49 -13.26
N LEU A 151 -12.99 8.34 -12.68
CA LEU A 151 -12.59 7.03 -13.20
C LEU A 151 -13.31 6.65 -14.50
N LYS A 152 -14.62 6.93 -14.61
CA LYS A 152 -15.37 6.72 -15.86
C LYS A 152 -14.76 7.56 -17.00
N ASN A 153 -14.47 8.84 -16.75
CA ASN A 153 -13.85 9.72 -17.74
C ASN A 153 -12.44 9.26 -18.13
N MET A 154 -11.60 8.86 -17.16
CA MET A 154 -10.29 8.27 -17.47
C MET A 154 -10.41 7.02 -18.34
N TYR A 155 -11.35 6.14 -18.02
CA TYR A 155 -11.56 4.89 -18.75
C TYR A 155 -11.95 5.15 -20.20
N GLU A 156 -12.93 6.03 -20.42
CA GLU A 156 -13.37 6.42 -21.75
C GLU A 156 -12.24 7.10 -22.55
N LEU A 157 -11.45 7.97 -21.93
CA LEU A 157 -10.27 8.57 -22.58
C LEU A 157 -9.20 7.53 -22.94
N ALA A 158 -8.92 6.58 -22.03
CA ALA A 158 -7.91 5.55 -22.26
C ALA A 158 -8.33 4.58 -23.38
N ILE A 159 -9.60 4.19 -23.43
CA ILE A 159 -10.17 3.42 -24.56
C ILE A 159 -10.06 4.23 -25.83
N PHE A 160 -10.44 5.50 -25.77
CA PHE A 160 -10.42 6.38 -26.92
C PHE A 160 -9.01 6.44 -27.53
N PHE A 161 -7.97 6.70 -26.74
CA PHE A 161 -6.58 6.74 -27.22
C PHE A 161 -6.13 5.44 -27.86
N LYS A 162 -6.33 4.30 -27.20
CA LYS A 162 -6.02 2.99 -27.79
C LYS A 162 -6.75 2.78 -29.12
N SER A 163 -8.03 3.12 -29.16
CA SER A 163 -8.82 2.95 -30.38
C SER A 163 -8.36 3.84 -31.53
N GLN A 164 -7.86 5.05 -31.25
CA GLN A 164 -7.34 5.94 -32.29
C GLN A 164 -6.02 5.42 -32.87
N VAL A 165 -5.10 4.96 -32.02
CA VAL A 165 -3.84 4.32 -32.47
C VAL A 165 -4.16 3.13 -33.37
N SER A 166 -5.03 2.21 -32.94
CA SER A 166 -5.41 1.05 -33.75
C SER A 166 -6.07 1.43 -35.09
N LYS A 167 -6.85 2.52 -35.14
CA LYS A 167 -7.45 2.98 -36.40
C LYS A 167 -6.42 3.58 -37.36
N ILE A 168 -5.39 4.24 -36.83
CA ILE A 168 -4.29 4.79 -37.64
C ILE A 168 -3.45 3.66 -38.22
N GLU A 169 -3.15 2.62 -37.43
CA GLU A 169 -2.38 1.44 -37.87
C GLU A 169 -3.06 0.65 -39.01
N LEU A 170 -4.35 0.83 -39.22
CA LEU A 170 -5.11 0.19 -40.31
C LEU A 170 -5.12 1.00 -41.62
N LEU A 171 -4.53 2.20 -41.63
CA LEU A 171 -4.41 3.02 -42.84
C LEU A 171 -3.28 2.50 -43.75
N ASP A 172 -3.23 2.98 -44.99
CA ASP A 172 -2.09 2.76 -45.89
C ASP A 172 -0.80 3.42 -45.36
N GLU A 173 0.37 2.95 -45.79
CA GLU A 173 1.67 3.41 -45.28
C GLU A 173 1.90 4.92 -45.39
N GLU A 174 1.40 5.56 -46.46
CA GLU A 174 1.55 7.01 -46.66
C GLU A 174 0.70 7.79 -45.67
N SER A 175 -0.56 7.38 -45.49
CA SER A 175 -1.46 7.92 -44.48
C SER A 175 -0.95 7.70 -43.06
N GLN A 176 -0.35 6.55 -42.76
CA GLN A 176 0.28 6.27 -41.46
C GLN A 176 1.46 7.22 -41.20
N LYS A 177 2.32 7.43 -42.20
CA LYS A 177 3.45 8.36 -42.09
C LYS A 177 2.99 9.79 -41.77
N ASN A 178 1.92 10.24 -42.43
CA ASN A 178 1.32 11.55 -42.21
C ASN A 178 0.59 11.67 -40.86
N ALA A 179 0.24 10.53 -40.23
CA ALA A 179 -0.43 10.48 -38.93
C ALA A 179 0.51 10.19 -37.75
N LYS A 180 1.84 10.15 -37.95
CA LYS A 180 2.81 9.78 -36.90
C LYS A 180 2.69 10.65 -35.63
N SER A 181 2.52 11.96 -35.80
CA SER A 181 2.35 12.90 -34.68
C SER A 181 1.07 12.65 -33.87
N LEU A 182 0.03 12.09 -34.48
CA LEU A 182 -1.19 11.69 -33.79
C LEU A 182 -0.95 10.47 -32.90
N VAL A 183 -0.23 9.45 -33.41
CA VAL A 183 0.13 8.26 -32.63
C VAL A 183 0.96 8.68 -31.41
N GLU A 184 2.00 9.49 -31.62
CA GLU A 184 2.83 10.02 -30.54
C GLU A 184 2.00 10.79 -29.50
N PHE A 185 1.04 11.61 -29.94
CA PHE A 185 0.13 12.32 -29.03
C PHE A 185 -0.71 11.36 -28.19
N TYR A 186 -1.37 10.37 -28.81
CA TYR A 186 -2.27 9.46 -28.10
C TYR A 186 -1.51 8.54 -27.14
N ASP A 187 -0.36 7.99 -27.54
CA ASP A 187 0.47 7.14 -26.68
C ASP A 187 1.00 7.92 -25.47
N LYS A 188 1.51 9.13 -25.70
CA LYS A 188 2.00 9.99 -24.62
C LYS A 188 0.91 10.29 -23.61
N ASN A 189 -0.30 10.65 -24.08
CA ASN A 189 -1.42 10.97 -23.19
C ASN A 189 -2.05 9.72 -22.54
N PHE A 190 -1.95 8.54 -23.18
CA PHE A 190 -2.30 7.27 -22.55
C PHE A 190 -1.38 6.96 -21.35
N ILE A 191 -0.07 7.21 -21.49
CA ILE A 191 0.90 7.10 -20.39
C ILE A 191 0.59 8.14 -19.30
N ALA A 192 0.29 9.38 -19.67
CA ALA A 192 -0.07 10.43 -18.72
C ALA A 192 -1.32 10.06 -17.91
N LEU A 193 -2.36 9.49 -18.55
CA LEU A 193 -3.55 8.97 -17.87
C LEU A 193 -3.23 7.82 -16.93
N LYS A 194 -2.39 6.87 -17.37
CA LYS A 194 -1.93 5.76 -16.52
C LYS A 194 -1.24 6.29 -15.26
N ASN A 195 -0.37 7.28 -15.40
CA ASN A 195 0.35 7.88 -14.28
C ASN A 195 -0.60 8.65 -13.35
N ALA A 196 -1.58 9.38 -13.90
CA ALA A 196 -2.61 10.06 -13.12
C ALA A 196 -3.48 9.05 -12.34
N PHE A 197 -3.89 7.95 -12.98
CA PHE A 197 -4.64 6.87 -12.37
C PHE A 197 -3.89 6.22 -11.20
N ILE A 198 -2.58 5.97 -11.35
CA ILE A 198 -1.73 5.42 -10.28
C ILE A 198 -1.68 6.36 -9.06
N LYS A 199 -1.70 7.68 -9.28
CA LYS A 199 -1.66 8.69 -8.22
C LYS A 199 -3.01 8.94 -7.54
N MET A 200 -4.12 8.42 -8.06
CA MET A 200 -5.44 8.61 -7.46
C MET A 200 -5.59 7.75 -6.19
N HIS A 201 -5.48 8.40 -5.02
CA HIS A 201 -5.80 7.81 -3.71
C HIS A 201 -7.25 8.11 -3.32
N ASP A 202 -8.14 7.11 -3.33
CA ASP A 202 -9.30 7.08 -2.43
C ASP A 202 -10.09 5.76 -2.45
N LYS A 203 -10.76 5.49 -1.32
CA LYS A 203 -11.44 4.22 -1.00
C LYS A 203 -12.90 4.12 -1.49
N ASN A 204 -13.49 5.19 -2.04
CA ASN A 204 -14.93 5.28 -2.29
C ASN A 204 -15.34 5.33 -3.78
N PHE A 205 -14.53 4.82 -4.71
CA PHE A 205 -14.81 4.95 -6.14
C PHE A 205 -15.25 3.66 -6.83
N ASP A 206 -16.10 3.84 -7.86
CA ASP A 206 -16.59 2.88 -8.84
C ASP A 206 -15.59 1.75 -9.14
N THR A 207 -15.80 0.61 -8.48
CA THR A 207 -14.95 -0.59 -8.56
C THR A 207 -14.94 -1.18 -9.97
N LYS A 208 -16.02 -1.00 -10.75
CA LYS A 208 -16.12 -1.51 -12.13
C LYS A 208 -15.15 -0.77 -13.04
N ASN A 209 -15.25 0.56 -13.12
CA ASN A 209 -14.37 1.35 -14.00
C ASN A 209 -12.91 1.31 -13.54
N ARG A 210 -12.67 1.21 -12.22
CA ARG A 210 -11.33 0.98 -11.67
C ARG A 210 -10.71 -0.33 -12.18
N ASN A 211 -11.44 -1.45 -12.12
CA ASN A 211 -10.96 -2.75 -12.60
C ASN A 211 -10.71 -2.76 -14.11
N LEU A 212 -11.61 -2.12 -14.87
CA LEU A 212 -11.46 -1.97 -16.31
C LEU A 212 -10.20 -1.16 -16.67
N LEU A 213 -9.91 -0.06 -15.95
CA LEU A 213 -8.68 0.71 -16.09
C LEU A 213 -7.43 -0.10 -15.75
N PHE A 214 -7.45 -0.87 -14.66
CA PHE A 214 -6.34 -1.76 -14.31
C PHE A 214 -6.04 -2.77 -15.41
N SER A 215 -7.08 -3.42 -15.97
CA SER A 215 -6.93 -4.31 -17.11
C SER A 215 -6.38 -3.57 -18.34
N LEU A 216 -6.95 -2.40 -18.65
CA LEU A 216 -6.59 -1.61 -19.83
C LEU A 216 -5.13 -1.10 -19.80
N PHE A 217 -4.64 -0.74 -18.61
CA PHE A 217 -3.26 -0.29 -18.38
C PHE A 217 -2.25 -1.44 -18.14
N GLY A 218 -2.70 -2.70 -18.17
CA GLY A 218 -1.85 -3.87 -17.94
C GLY A 218 -1.32 -3.94 -16.51
N LEU A 219 -2.15 -3.56 -15.54
CA LEU A 219 -1.85 -3.54 -14.10
C LEU A 219 -2.50 -4.74 -13.36
N SER A 220 -2.78 -5.81 -14.10
CA SER A 220 -3.52 -6.99 -13.65
C SER A 220 -2.70 -7.85 -12.69
N ASN A 221 -2.68 -7.44 -11.42
CA ASN A 221 -2.34 -8.14 -10.16
C ASN A 221 -2.13 -7.13 -9.01
N ILE A 222 -2.05 -5.85 -9.35
CA ILE A 222 -1.77 -4.73 -8.46
C ILE A 222 -3.04 -4.20 -7.80
N SER A 223 -4.23 -4.37 -8.40
CA SER A 223 -5.41 -3.58 -8.03
C SER A 223 -6.02 -3.80 -6.64
N GLN A 224 -6.11 -5.05 -6.17
CA GLN A 224 -6.68 -5.34 -4.84
C GLN A 224 -5.68 -5.02 -3.73
N SER A 225 -4.39 -5.11 -4.02
CA SER A 225 -3.30 -4.90 -3.08
C SER A 225 -2.86 -3.43 -3.04
N PHE A 226 -2.91 -2.69 -4.16
CA PHE A 226 -2.60 -1.26 -4.20
C PHE A 226 -3.63 -0.38 -3.51
N GLN A 227 -4.89 -0.83 -3.47
CA GLN A 227 -5.93 -0.16 -2.69
C GLN A 227 -5.72 -0.30 -1.17
N LYS A 228 -4.76 -1.14 -0.76
CA LYS A 228 -4.36 -1.39 0.61
C LYS A 228 -2.86 -1.16 0.82
N ILE A 229 -2.35 -0.02 0.37
CA ILE A 229 -0.94 0.34 0.61
C ILE A 229 -0.82 1.35 1.76
N THR A 230 0.01 0.92 2.72
CA THR A 230 0.90 1.67 3.61
C THR A 230 0.31 2.72 4.51
N GLU A 231 -0.27 2.30 5.63
CA GLU A 231 0.18 2.96 6.84
C GLU A 231 1.28 2.10 7.45
N LEU A 232 2.48 2.66 7.55
CA LEU A 232 3.42 2.16 8.54
C LEU A 232 2.69 2.12 9.89
N THR A 233 2.85 1.02 10.61
CA THR A 233 2.19 0.84 11.90
C THR A 233 2.62 1.96 12.85
N VAL A 234 1.78 2.31 13.83
CA VAL A 234 2.15 3.30 14.86
C VAL A 234 3.45 2.88 15.56
N ARG A 235 3.69 1.57 15.73
CA ARG A 235 4.91 1.03 16.30
C ARG A 235 6.13 1.24 15.40
N GLU A 236 6.01 0.97 14.10
CA GLU A 236 7.09 1.24 13.13
C GLU A 236 7.40 2.73 13.07
N LYS A 237 6.37 3.58 12.90
CA LYS A 237 6.52 5.05 12.91
C LYS A 237 7.26 5.50 14.17
N LYS A 238 6.84 5.06 15.36
CA LYS A 238 7.51 5.38 16.64
C LYS A 238 8.94 4.85 16.75
N PHE A 239 9.24 3.67 16.20
CA PHE A 239 10.57 3.09 16.32
C PHE A 239 11.61 3.86 15.50
N TYR A 240 11.24 4.27 14.28
CA TYR A 240 12.11 4.97 13.33
C TYR A 240 12.07 6.50 13.49
N GLN A 241 11.07 7.06 14.17
CA GLN A 241 11.10 8.44 14.67
C GLN A 241 12.10 8.56 15.82
N ILE A 242 13.31 9.04 15.52
CA ILE A 242 14.29 9.43 16.55
C ILE A 242 13.95 10.87 16.96
N THR A 243 13.05 10.99 17.94
CA THR A 243 12.61 12.29 18.50
C THR A 243 13.56 12.83 19.57
N GLU A 244 14.35 11.96 20.19
CA GLU A 244 15.36 12.38 21.16
C GLU A 244 16.64 12.77 20.42
N LYS A 245 16.91 14.08 20.34
CA LYS A 245 18.28 14.55 20.19
C LYS A 245 19.03 14.13 21.45
N ILE A 246 19.77 13.02 21.39
CA ILE A 246 20.70 12.59 22.45
C ILE A 246 21.95 13.49 22.41
N GLU A 247 21.76 14.80 22.25
CA GLU A 247 22.84 15.80 22.31
C GLU A 247 23.18 16.13 23.79
N ASP A 248 22.25 15.88 24.72
CA ASP A 248 22.39 16.28 26.13
C ASP A 248 22.80 15.17 27.12
N ILE A 249 22.96 13.91 26.70
CA ILE A 249 23.38 12.83 27.64
C ILE A 249 24.89 12.55 27.53
N ARG A 250 25.71 13.59 27.72
CA ARG A 250 27.14 13.43 27.99
C ARG A 250 27.36 13.29 29.49
N ASP A 251 27.17 12.08 30.00
CA ASP A 251 27.70 11.77 31.32
C ASP A 251 29.21 11.53 31.17
N SER A 252 30.01 12.49 31.62
CA SER A 252 31.47 12.56 31.48
C SER A 252 32.23 11.46 32.26
N LYS A 253 31.56 10.38 32.67
CA LYS A 253 32.07 9.41 33.65
C LYS A 253 32.05 7.94 33.20
N SER A 254 31.52 7.58 32.03
CA SER A 254 31.57 6.19 31.56
C SER A 254 32.91 5.88 30.86
N ASN A 255 33.86 5.34 31.63
CA ASN A 255 35.17 4.86 31.15
C ASN A 255 35.19 3.34 30.85
N GLN A 256 34.03 2.68 30.81
CA GLN A 256 33.98 1.23 30.61
C GLN A 256 33.95 0.89 29.12
N LYS A 257 35.01 0.23 28.62
CA LYS A 257 35.05 -0.32 27.26
C LYS A 257 34.14 -1.54 27.21
N LEU A 258 32.94 -1.38 26.65
CA LEU A 258 32.09 -2.52 26.31
C LEU A 258 32.81 -3.42 25.31
N THR A 259 32.81 -4.72 25.53
CA THR A 259 33.26 -5.72 24.57
C THR A 259 32.26 -5.83 23.41
N THR A 260 32.70 -6.39 22.27
CA THR A 260 31.80 -6.66 21.15
C THR A 260 30.61 -7.53 21.56
N ASP A 261 30.83 -8.53 22.41
CA ASP A 261 29.78 -9.43 22.89
C ASP A 261 28.78 -8.72 23.80
N GLU A 262 29.24 -7.81 24.66
CA GLU A 262 28.36 -6.96 25.47
C GLU A 262 27.52 -6.01 24.62
N ILE A 263 28.09 -5.47 23.53
CA ILE A 263 27.35 -4.62 22.58
C ILE A 263 26.28 -5.44 21.87
N ILE A 264 26.60 -6.64 21.40
CA ILE A 264 25.64 -7.52 20.71
C ILE A 264 24.52 -7.95 21.67
N LYS A 265 24.86 -8.37 22.90
CA LYS A 265 23.91 -8.78 23.93
C LYS A 265 22.93 -7.66 24.31
N ASN A 266 23.39 -6.41 24.28
CA ASN A 266 22.60 -5.24 24.66
C ASN A 266 22.10 -4.41 23.46
N ILE A 267 22.16 -4.94 22.22
CA ILE A 267 21.86 -4.16 20.99
C ILE A 267 20.47 -3.52 20.99
N ARG A 268 19.49 -4.16 21.66
CA ARG A 268 18.12 -3.67 21.81
C ARG A 268 17.99 -2.48 22.76
N SER A 269 18.95 -2.30 23.66
CA SER A 269 19.04 -1.19 24.60
C SER A 269 19.89 -0.06 24.02
N THR A 270 19.48 0.47 22.86
CA THR A 270 20.29 1.41 22.06
C THR A 270 20.76 2.63 22.87
N ILE A 271 19.90 3.20 23.73
CA ILE A 271 20.25 4.34 24.59
C ILE A 271 21.39 3.99 25.56
N PHE A 272 21.33 2.80 26.19
CA PHE A 272 22.40 2.33 27.08
C PHE A 272 23.71 2.18 26.32
N LEU A 273 23.67 1.63 25.10
CA LEU A 273 24.86 1.49 24.28
C LEU A 273 25.46 2.84 23.88
N VAL A 274 24.66 3.77 23.37
CA VAL A 274 25.14 5.12 22.97
C VAL A 274 25.89 5.82 24.11
N LYS A 275 25.41 5.66 25.35
CA LYS A 275 26.04 6.22 26.57
C LYS A 275 27.38 5.56 26.94
N ASN A 276 27.56 4.28 26.63
CA ASN A 276 28.72 3.49 27.07
C ASN A 276 29.69 3.11 25.95
N LEU A 277 29.38 3.43 24.68
CA LEU A 277 30.32 3.29 23.58
C LEU A 277 31.47 4.28 23.72
N ASN A 278 32.71 3.80 23.62
CA ASN A 278 33.89 4.64 23.58
C ASN A 278 34.12 5.26 22.19
N ARG A 279 35.06 6.21 22.07
CA ARG A 279 35.37 6.88 20.78
C ARG A 279 35.74 5.92 19.65
N SER A 280 36.53 4.87 19.92
CA SER A 280 36.93 3.90 18.88
C SER A 280 35.77 3.06 18.35
N GLN A 281 34.71 2.90 19.14
CA GLN A 281 33.49 2.18 18.77
C GLN A 281 32.43 3.09 18.13
N LYS A 282 32.62 4.41 18.17
CA LYS A 282 31.81 5.40 17.46
C LYS A 282 32.38 5.68 16.07
N THR A 283 32.72 4.63 15.34
CA THR A 283 33.30 4.71 14.00
C THR A 283 32.52 3.84 13.03
N SER A 284 32.43 4.27 11.78
CA SER A 284 31.69 3.54 10.75
C SER A 284 32.32 2.17 10.48
N SER A 285 33.65 2.04 10.55
CA SER A 285 34.36 0.77 10.42
C SER A 285 34.00 -0.23 11.54
N PHE A 286 33.85 0.24 12.77
CA PHE A 286 33.40 -0.59 13.86
C PHE A 286 31.96 -1.07 13.67
N ILE A 287 31.03 -0.18 13.27
CA ILE A 287 29.65 -0.56 12.96
C ILE A 287 29.60 -1.59 11.83
N ILE A 288 30.37 -1.40 10.75
CA ILE A 288 30.47 -2.38 9.66
C ILE A 288 30.93 -3.74 10.19
N SER A 289 31.93 -3.78 11.07
CA SER A 289 32.40 -5.04 11.69
C SER A 289 31.32 -5.75 12.54
N LEU A 290 30.33 -5.01 13.05
CA LEU A 290 29.22 -5.56 13.82
C LEU A 290 28.09 -6.12 12.94
N ILE A 291 27.95 -5.66 11.69
CA ILE A 291 26.91 -6.14 10.76
C ILE A 291 26.93 -7.66 10.64
N TYR A 292 28.12 -8.26 10.66
CA TYR A 292 28.33 -9.71 10.56
C TYR A 292 28.08 -10.47 11.86
N LYS A 293 28.10 -9.76 13.00
CA LYS A 293 28.07 -10.37 14.33
C LYS A 293 26.70 -10.26 15.03
N THR A 294 25.74 -9.53 14.46
CA THR A 294 24.40 -9.37 15.04
C THR A 294 23.29 -9.64 14.04
N THR A 295 22.27 -10.43 14.40
CA THR A 295 21.06 -10.63 13.58
C THR A 295 20.13 -9.40 13.58
N ASP A 296 20.24 -8.54 14.59
CA ASP A 296 19.33 -7.44 14.90
C ASP A 296 19.72 -6.12 14.17
N LEU A 297 19.86 -6.16 12.83
CA LEU A 297 20.36 -5.03 12.02
C LEU A 297 19.58 -3.71 12.21
N LYS A 298 18.27 -3.77 12.47
CA LYS A 298 17.44 -2.56 12.74
C LYS A 298 17.89 -1.80 13.98
N PHE A 299 18.34 -2.52 15.01
CA PHE A 299 18.86 -1.92 16.24
C PHE A 299 20.30 -1.44 16.07
N LEU A 300 21.10 -2.14 15.24
CA LEU A 300 22.42 -1.66 14.84
C LEU A 300 22.33 -0.35 14.03
N ALA A 301 21.36 -0.25 13.12
CA ALA A 301 21.11 0.98 12.36
C ALA A 301 20.67 2.12 13.30
N LYS A 302 19.74 1.83 14.22
CA LYS A 302 19.35 2.77 15.27
C LYS A 302 20.53 3.23 16.13
N LEU A 303 21.44 2.32 16.48
CA LEU A 303 22.66 2.64 17.22
C LEU A 303 23.57 3.59 16.43
N ALA A 304 23.81 3.30 15.15
CA ALA A 304 24.62 4.17 14.30
C ALA A 304 24.04 5.58 14.21
N VAL A 305 22.73 5.69 14.00
CA VAL A 305 22.02 6.97 13.91
C VAL A 305 22.03 7.72 15.25
N CYS A 306 21.67 7.06 16.36
CA CYS A 306 21.65 7.68 17.68
C CYS A 306 23.06 8.04 18.19
N ALA A 307 24.11 7.33 17.74
CA ALA A 307 25.50 7.67 18.02
C ALA A 307 26.07 8.73 17.05
N ASN A 308 25.25 9.25 16.12
CA ASN A 308 25.62 10.22 15.08
C ASN A 308 26.84 9.77 14.25
N ILE A 309 26.84 8.50 13.83
CA ILE A 309 27.90 7.91 13.01
C ILE A 309 27.51 8.05 11.54
N GLU A 310 28.27 8.82 10.78
CA GLU A 310 28.09 8.93 9.33
C GLU A 310 28.42 7.60 8.64
N MET A 311 27.39 6.89 8.19
CA MET A 311 27.54 5.59 7.54
C MET A 311 27.64 5.69 6.01
N GLU A 312 27.10 6.75 5.40
CA GLU A 312 26.94 6.85 3.95
C GLU A 312 28.28 6.80 3.21
N THR A 313 29.25 7.62 3.61
CA THR A 313 30.59 7.67 2.99
C THR A 313 31.38 6.37 3.17
N ALA A 314 31.24 5.71 4.32
CA ALA A 314 31.90 4.44 4.60
C ALA A 314 31.29 3.29 3.78
N LEU A 315 29.96 3.26 3.65
CA LEU A 315 29.26 2.28 2.81
C LEU A 315 29.56 2.52 1.33
N GLN A 316 29.54 3.77 0.87
CA GLN A 316 29.99 4.12 -0.48
C GLN A 316 31.43 3.64 -0.72
N SER A 317 32.34 3.84 0.24
CA SER A 317 33.74 3.40 0.12
C SER A 317 33.87 1.88 0.12
N HIS A 318 33.03 1.17 0.87
CA HIS A 318 32.95 -0.29 0.85
C HIS A 318 32.53 -0.80 -0.54
N PHE A 319 31.63 -0.10 -1.20
CA PHE A 319 31.22 -0.43 -2.57
C PHE A 319 32.17 0.14 -3.65
N LYS A 320 33.03 1.14 -3.36
CA LYS A 320 33.88 1.87 -4.35
C LYS A 320 35.00 1.04 -5.01
N GLY A 321 35.17 -0.23 -4.65
CA GLY A 321 36.02 -1.17 -5.41
C GLY A 321 35.34 -1.77 -6.64
N GLN A 322 34.01 -1.66 -6.73
CA GLN A 322 33.19 -2.20 -7.81
C GLN A 322 32.21 -1.12 -8.25
N ASP A 323 32.21 -0.76 -9.53
CA ASP A 323 31.25 0.21 -10.06
C ASP A 323 29.83 -0.34 -9.82
N ILE A 324 29.14 0.19 -8.79
CA ILE A 324 27.81 -0.21 -8.31
C ILE A 324 26.78 -0.23 -9.45
N THR A 325 27.09 0.47 -10.52
CA THR A 325 26.25 0.60 -11.70
C THR A 325 26.40 -0.53 -12.71
N LYS A 326 27.44 -1.39 -12.63
CA LYS A 326 27.72 -2.34 -13.73
C LYS A 326 28.17 -3.75 -13.37
N ASN A 327 28.86 -4.03 -12.27
CA ASN A 327 29.34 -5.40 -11.98
C ASN A 327 29.66 -5.60 -10.48
N VAL A 328 28.63 -5.77 -9.65
CA VAL A 328 28.83 -6.22 -8.27
C VAL A 328 28.71 -7.75 -8.22
N SER A 329 29.76 -8.44 -7.79
CA SER A 329 29.75 -9.90 -7.65
C SER A 329 29.08 -10.29 -6.32
N PHE A 330 27.76 -10.35 -6.32
CA PHE A 330 26.95 -10.76 -5.16
C PHE A 330 27.05 -12.27 -4.84
N GLU A 331 28.25 -12.84 -4.86
CA GLU A 331 28.52 -14.24 -4.47
C GLU A 331 28.87 -14.36 -2.98
N ASP A 332 29.29 -13.26 -2.33
CA ASP A 332 29.63 -13.23 -0.91
C ASP A 332 28.41 -12.95 -0.02
N HIS A 333 28.16 -13.85 0.94
CA HIS A 333 27.15 -13.70 2.00
C HIS A 333 27.31 -12.38 2.78
N ASP A 334 28.51 -11.80 2.78
CA ASP A 334 28.84 -10.58 3.49
C ASP A 334 28.20 -9.34 2.85
N GLU A 335 28.19 -9.25 1.51
CA GLU A 335 27.61 -8.12 0.78
C GLU A 335 26.08 -8.05 0.95
N HIS A 336 25.42 -9.21 1.07
CA HIS A 336 23.98 -9.30 1.32
C HIS A 336 23.61 -8.62 2.64
N ARG A 337 24.38 -8.83 3.70
CA ARG A 337 24.08 -8.26 5.02
C ARG A 337 24.26 -6.75 5.07
N ILE A 338 25.27 -6.23 4.37
CA ILE A 338 25.48 -4.79 4.23
C ILE A 338 24.31 -4.14 3.48
N LEU A 339 23.84 -4.76 2.39
CA LEU A 339 22.70 -4.26 1.64
C LEU A 339 21.40 -4.23 2.48
N LEU A 340 21.19 -5.26 3.30
CA LEU A 340 20.07 -5.28 4.27
C LEU A 340 20.23 -4.21 5.35
N PHE A 341 21.45 -3.90 5.76
CA PHE A 341 21.74 -2.80 6.70
C PHE A 341 21.49 -1.42 6.07
N VAL A 342 21.84 -1.23 4.78
CA VAL A 342 21.49 -0.02 4.01
C VAL A 342 19.97 0.19 3.98
N CYS A 343 19.21 -0.89 3.77
CA CYS A 343 17.74 -0.85 3.82
C CYS A 343 17.21 -0.39 5.20
N GLU A 344 17.90 -0.72 6.30
CA GLU A 344 17.57 -0.24 7.65
C GLU A 344 17.90 1.24 7.84
N LEU A 345 19.07 1.70 7.36
CA LEU A 345 19.49 3.10 7.47
C LEU A 345 18.57 4.05 6.70
N PHE A 346 18.07 3.65 5.53
CA PHE A 346 17.09 4.43 4.76
C PHE A 346 15.84 4.76 5.59
N LYS A 347 15.35 3.81 6.39
CA LYS A 347 14.16 4.00 7.24
C LYS A 347 14.39 5.02 8.37
N PHE A 348 15.63 5.36 8.67
CA PHE A 348 16.00 6.44 9.60
C PHE A 348 16.37 7.74 8.87
N HIS A 349 16.12 7.86 7.56
CA HIS A 349 16.58 8.96 6.70
C HIS A 349 18.10 9.16 6.69
N HIS A 350 18.87 8.11 7.02
CA HIS A 350 20.33 8.16 7.10
C HIS A 350 21.02 7.53 5.88
N PHE A 351 20.25 7.28 4.81
CA PHE A 351 20.73 6.81 3.51
C PHE A 351 19.83 7.36 2.40
N ASP A 352 20.42 7.78 1.29
CA ASP A 352 19.70 8.45 0.20
C ASP A 352 18.76 7.51 -0.58
N ARG A 353 17.57 8.02 -0.91
CA ARG A 353 16.55 7.29 -1.69
C ARG A 353 17.05 6.94 -3.09
N LYS A 354 17.67 7.88 -3.80
CA LYS A 354 18.10 7.66 -5.20
C LYS A 354 19.18 6.58 -5.26
N MET A 355 20.10 6.59 -4.30
CA MET A 355 21.10 5.56 -4.16
C MET A 355 20.48 4.18 -3.85
N LEU A 356 19.56 4.09 -2.89
CA LEU A 356 18.86 2.84 -2.59
C LEU A 356 18.09 2.31 -3.81
N MET A 357 17.36 3.18 -4.51
CA MET A 357 16.63 2.79 -5.72
C MET A 357 17.55 2.35 -6.86
N THR A 358 18.73 2.97 -6.99
CA THR A 358 19.74 2.54 -7.97
C THR A 358 20.25 1.13 -7.63
N LEU A 359 20.56 0.86 -6.36
CA LEU A 359 20.95 -0.47 -5.89
C LEU A 359 19.88 -1.53 -6.21
N LEU A 360 18.60 -1.25 -5.91
CA LEU A 360 17.50 -2.18 -6.21
C LEU A 360 17.33 -2.42 -7.72
N LYS A 361 17.49 -1.38 -8.54
CA LYS A 361 17.47 -1.50 -10.01
C LYS A 361 18.64 -2.34 -10.52
N THR A 362 19.85 -2.16 -9.98
CA THR A 362 21.02 -2.98 -10.31
C THR A 362 20.80 -4.45 -9.97
N LEU A 363 20.22 -4.77 -8.80
CA LEU A 363 19.89 -6.15 -8.43
C LEU A 363 18.90 -6.79 -9.39
N PHE A 364 17.89 -6.03 -9.81
CA PHE A 364 16.92 -6.48 -10.78
C PHE A 364 17.54 -6.72 -12.17
N GLN A 365 18.42 -5.82 -12.62
CA GLN A 365 19.12 -5.94 -13.91
C GLN A 365 20.07 -7.13 -13.94
N ASN A 366 20.73 -7.43 -12.82
CA ASN A 366 21.63 -8.57 -12.67
C ASN A 366 20.93 -9.86 -12.21
N GLU A 367 19.59 -9.90 -12.25
CA GLU A 367 18.78 -11.08 -11.95
C GLU A 367 19.03 -11.68 -10.55
N LYS A 368 19.46 -10.83 -9.59
CA LYS A 368 19.67 -11.19 -8.18
C LYS A 368 18.35 -11.13 -7.41
N TYR A 369 17.36 -11.90 -7.85
CA TYR A 369 15.97 -11.82 -7.38
C TYR A 369 15.79 -12.11 -5.89
N GLU A 370 16.52 -13.09 -5.34
CA GLU A 370 16.44 -13.41 -3.91
C GLU A 370 16.84 -12.22 -3.04
N LEU A 371 18.02 -11.65 -3.31
CA LEU A 371 18.52 -10.48 -2.59
C LEU A 371 17.60 -9.26 -2.78
N LEU A 372 17.14 -9.02 -4.02
CA LEU A 372 16.17 -7.97 -4.34
C LEU A 372 14.90 -8.08 -3.48
N THR A 373 14.30 -9.28 -3.41
CA THR A 373 13.09 -9.47 -2.60
C THR A 373 13.34 -9.35 -1.10
N ASN A 374 14.48 -9.80 -0.58
CA ASN A 374 14.84 -9.61 0.82
C ASN A 374 14.98 -8.12 1.18
N CYS A 375 15.54 -7.31 0.26
CA CYS A 375 15.57 -5.86 0.42
C CYS A 375 14.17 -5.25 0.35
N LEU A 376 13.37 -5.63 -0.65
CA LEU A 376 12.00 -5.14 -0.80
C LEU A 376 11.13 -5.48 0.42
N ASP A 377 11.19 -6.70 0.96
CA ASP A 377 10.48 -7.06 2.20
C ASP A 377 10.87 -6.16 3.38
N ARG A 378 12.09 -5.62 3.36
CA ARG A 378 12.67 -4.84 4.46
C ARG A 378 12.42 -3.34 4.37
N VAL A 379 12.31 -2.80 3.15
CA VAL A 379 12.24 -1.36 2.89
C VAL A 379 11.14 -0.94 1.91
N GLY A 380 10.56 -1.87 1.15
CA GLY A 380 9.59 -1.57 0.09
C GLY A 380 8.34 -0.85 0.60
N ARG A 381 7.81 -1.22 1.78
CA ARG A 381 6.69 -0.48 2.41
C ARG A 381 7.06 0.96 2.77
N PHE A 382 8.29 1.20 3.23
CA PHE A 382 8.78 2.56 3.51
C PHE A 382 8.99 3.34 2.22
N LEU A 383 9.50 2.72 1.15
CA LEU A 383 9.64 3.35 -0.16
C LEU A 383 8.30 3.75 -0.80
N LEU A 384 7.22 3.05 -0.42
CA LEU A 384 5.84 3.30 -0.82
C LEU A 384 5.10 4.26 0.12
N ASP A 385 5.64 4.57 1.31
CA ASP A 385 5.02 5.48 2.28
C ASP A 385 5.30 6.94 1.90
N GLU A 386 4.27 7.78 1.91
CA GLU A 386 4.34 9.18 1.47
C GLU A 386 5.33 10.00 2.32
N ALA A 387 5.49 9.70 3.61
CA ALA A 387 6.42 10.41 4.49
C ALA A 387 7.90 10.22 4.10
N TYR A 388 8.20 9.17 3.31
CA TYR A 388 9.54 8.83 2.83
C TYR A 388 9.73 9.12 1.34
N SER A 389 8.78 9.86 0.73
CA SER A 389 8.72 10.06 -0.71
C SER A 389 8.41 11.51 -1.11
N GLN A 390 9.43 12.37 -1.04
CA GLN A 390 9.32 13.81 -1.40
C GLN A 390 8.88 14.06 -2.86
N ASP A 391 9.19 13.16 -3.81
CA ASP A 391 8.86 13.25 -5.24
C ASP A 391 7.78 12.24 -5.70
N GLY A 392 7.13 11.54 -4.76
CA GLY A 392 6.16 10.47 -5.01
C GLY A 392 6.75 9.08 -5.29
N ASN A 393 5.91 8.04 -5.21
CA ASN A 393 6.35 6.62 -5.19
C ASN A 393 6.58 6.01 -6.59
N THR A 394 6.75 6.84 -7.62
CA THR A 394 6.69 6.40 -9.02
C THR A 394 7.85 5.44 -9.35
N ASP A 395 9.03 5.71 -8.80
CA ASP A 395 10.27 4.95 -9.00
C ASP A 395 10.17 3.50 -8.49
N ILE A 396 9.63 3.29 -7.28
CA ILE A 396 9.44 1.96 -6.69
C ILE A 396 8.29 1.20 -7.36
N ILE A 397 7.22 1.90 -7.75
CA ILE A 397 6.11 1.29 -8.49
C ILE A 397 6.59 0.82 -9.86
N GLU A 398 7.37 1.63 -10.57
CA GLU A 398 7.96 1.25 -11.86
C GLU A 398 8.89 0.05 -11.73
N LEU A 399 9.71 0.00 -10.69
CA LEU A 399 10.55 -1.16 -10.40
C LEU A 399 9.69 -2.42 -10.19
N ILE A 400 8.65 -2.36 -9.36
CA ILE A 400 7.75 -3.49 -9.10
C ILE A 400 7.04 -3.95 -10.38
N LEU A 401 6.56 -3.01 -11.20
CA LEU A 401 5.94 -3.31 -12.50
C LEU A 401 6.92 -4.01 -13.46
N ASN A 402 8.17 -3.58 -13.49
CA ASN A 402 9.19 -4.20 -14.33
C ASN A 402 9.55 -5.61 -13.83
N ILE A 403 9.62 -5.80 -12.50
CA ILE A 403 9.76 -7.13 -11.89
C ILE A 403 8.60 -8.04 -12.30
N GLU A 404 7.36 -7.56 -12.27
CA GLU A 404 6.18 -8.34 -12.66
C GLU A 404 6.19 -8.74 -14.14
N LYS A 405 6.58 -7.82 -15.05
CA LYS A 405 6.68 -8.13 -16.48
C LYS A 405 7.64 -9.30 -16.75
N LYS A 406 8.77 -9.34 -16.03
CA LYS A 406 9.76 -10.41 -16.14
C LYS A 406 9.38 -11.71 -15.43
N LEU A 407 8.24 -11.80 -14.72
CA LEU A 407 7.81 -13.01 -13.99
C LEU A 407 7.63 -14.24 -14.90
N ASN A 408 7.43 -14.05 -16.20
CA ASN A 408 7.29 -15.16 -17.14
C ASN A 408 8.62 -15.73 -17.62
N ASP A 409 9.70 -14.97 -17.44
CA ASP A 409 11.04 -15.31 -17.92
C ASP A 409 11.94 -15.91 -16.81
N VAL A 410 11.46 -15.87 -15.56
CA VAL A 410 12.15 -16.46 -14.38
C VAL A 410 11.64 -17.85 -14.04
N ASP A 411 12.51 -18.66 -13.42
CA ASP A 411 12.18 -20.01 -13.00
C ASP A 411 11.04 -20.04 -11.96
N LYS A 412 10.44 -21.23 -11.78
CA LYS A 412 9.25 -21.42 -10.93
C LYS A 412 9.49 -21.04 -9.46
N ILE A 413 10.70 -21.23 -8.93
CA ILE A 413 11.05 -20.95 -7.54
C ILE A 413 11.17 -19.45 -7.34
N GLN A 414 11.95 -18.78 -8.19
CA GLN A 414 12.10 -17.32 -8.16
C GLN A 414 10.77 -16.61 -8.43
N LYS A 415 9.98 -17.10 -9.38
CA LYS A 415 8.64 -16.59 -9.67
C LYS A 415 7.73 -16.62 -8.44
N LYS A 416 7.76 -17.70 -7.66
CA LYS A 416 6.99 -17.82 -6.40
C LYS A 416 7.49 -16.84 -5.35
N LEU A 417 8.81 -16.72 -5.22
CA LEU A 417 9.47 -15.86 -4.24
C LEU A 417 9.19 -14.37 -4.49
N ILE A 418 9.31 -13.92 -5.75
CA ILE A 418 8.94 -12.57 -6.20
C ILE A 418 7.46 -12.29 -5.96
N LYS A 419 6.57 -13.19 -6.40
CA LYS A 419 5.12 -13.01 -6.20
C LYS A 419 4.76 -12.85 -4.72
N ASN A 420 5.37 -13.64 -3.84
CA ASN A 420 5.14 -13.54 -2.40
C ASN A 420 5.64 -12.22 -1.81
N CYS A 421 6.84 -11.77 -2.21
CA CYS A 421 7.38 -10.48 -1.77
C CYS A 421 6.46 -9.32 -2.21
N ILE A 422 6.10 -9.26 -3.49
CA ILE A 422 5.17 -8.25 -4.03
C ILE A 422 3.84 -8.28 -3.26
N LYS A 423 3.28 -9.48 -3.02
CA LYS A 423 2.07 -9.64 -2.21
C LYS A 423 2.24 -8.99 -0.83
N ARG A 424 3.35 -9.27 -0.12
CA ARG A 424 3.63 -8.74 1.23
C ARG A 424 3.81 -7.23 1.27
N LEU A 425 4.37 -6.61 0.23
CA LEU A 425 4.50 -5.15 0.14
C LEU A 425 3.15 -4.44 0.23
N PHE A 426 2.09 -5.13 -0.20
CA PHE A 426 0.78 -4.56 -0.46
C PHE A 426 -0.33 -5.18 0.41
N ILE A 427 0.01 -6.06 1.35
CA ILE A 427 -0.89 -6.57 2.39
C ILE A 427 -0.76 -5.67 3.63
N SER A 428 -1.87 -5.25 4.23
CA SER A 428 -1.85 -4.53 5.52
C SER A 428 -1.47 -5.47 6.67
N GLU A 429 -0.93 -4.95 7.78
CA GLU A 429 -0.63 -5.79 8.95
C GLU A 429 -1.88 -6.57 9.42
N GLU A 430 -3.05 -5.93 9.46
CA GLU A 430 -4.33 -6.58 9.79
C GLU A 430 -4.71 -7.71 8.82
N GLU A 431 -4.43 -7.56 7.53
CA GLU A 431 -4.74 -8.58 6.54
C GLU A 431 -3.67 -9.68 6.51
N GLN A 432 -2.43 -9.38 6.82
CA GLN A 432 -1.40 -10.38 7.06
C GLN A 432 -1.74 -11.20 8.30
N ILE A 433 -2.20 -10.54 9.36
CA ILE A 433 -2.75 -11.15 10.55
C ILE A 433 -3.96 -12.02 10.17
N ARG A 434 -4.90 -11.52 9.35
CA ARG A 434 -6.09 -12.28 8.93
C ARG A 434 -5.76 -13.46 8.01
N GLU A 435 -4.78 -13.33 7.11
CA GLU A 435 -4.29 -14.43 6.28
C GLU A 435 -3.54 -15.46 7.12
N ASN A 436 -2.74 -15.03 8.09
CA ASN A 436 -2.09 -15.92 9.04
C ASN A 436 -3.13 -16.61 9.94
N GLN A 437 -4.15 -15.90 10.41
CA GLN A 437 -5.31 -16.46 11.13
C GLN A 437 -6.04 -17.48 10.27
N ALA A 438 -6.31 -17.17 9.01
CA ALA A 438 -7.00 -18.07 8.09
C ALA A 438 -6.12 -19.30 7.79
N PHE A 439 -4.82 -19.14 7.67
CA PHE A 439 -3.86 -20.22 7.50
C PHE A 439 -3.80 -21.12 8.74
N ILE A 440 -3.59 -20.54 9.92
CA ILE A 440 -3.63 -21.21 11.23
C ILE A 440 -4.98 -21.93 11.40
N THR A 441 -6.09 -21.21 11.28
CA THR A 441 -7.45 -21.78 11.34
C THR A 441 -7.65 -22.90 10.31
N SER A 442 -7.13 -22.75 9.08
CA SER A 442 -7.24 -23.79 8.03
C SER A 442 -6.39 -25.03 8.31
N ILE A 443 -5.28 -24.88 9.03
CA ILE A 443 -4.48 -25.98 9.55
C ILE A 443 -5.29 -26.71 10.63
N PHE A 444 -5.92 -25.98 11.55
CA PHE A 444 -6.68 -26.55 12.66
C PHE A 444 -8.06 -27.13 12.25
N GLN A 445 -8.69 -26.63 11.19
CA GLN A 445 -9.99 -27.12 10.71
C GLN A 445 -9.90 -28.45 9.94
N ARG A 446 -8.72 -28.88 9.49
CA ARG A 446 -8.50 -30.16 8.82
C ARG A 446 -8.16 -31.25 9.84
N LYS A 447 -9.14 -31.61 10.69
CA LYS A 447 -8.98 -32.56 11.80
C LYS A 447 -8.38 -33.93 11.43
N ASN A 448 -8.48 -34.36 10.17
CA ASN A 448 -7.99 -35.68 9.74
C ASN A 448 -6.58 -35.68 9.12
N ASP A 449 -6.04 -34.52 8.70
CA ASP A 449 -4.65 -34.37 8.21
C ASP A 449 -3.71 -33.84 9.32
N MET A 450 -4.27 -33.57 10.50
CA MET A 450 -3.62 -32.87 11.61
C MET A 450 -2.53 -33.70 12.29
N GLN A 451 -2.61 -35.03 12.32
CA GLN A 451 -1.73 -35.81 13.19
C GLN A 451 -0.27 -35.84 12.69
N ASP A 452 -0.05 -36.05 11.39
CA ASP A 452 1.28 -36.05 10.78
C ASP A 452 1.89 -34.64 10.69
N PHE A 453 1.05 -33.63 10.44
CA PHE A 453 1.49 -32.23 10.39
C PHE A 453 1.78 -31.70 11.79
N LEU A 454 0.91 -31.96 12.78
CA LEU A 454 1.17 -31.63 14.18
C LEU A 454 2.40 -32.39 14.66
N GLU A 455 2.61 -33.67 14.34
CA GLU A 455 3.85 -34.37 14.71
C GLU A 455 5.08 -33.70 14.10
N SER A 456 5.06 -33.36 12.81
CA SER A 456 6.18 -32.70 12.13
C SER A 456 6.45 -31.30 12.69
N PHE A 457 5.40 -30.52 12.89
CA PHE A 457 5.45 -29.15 13.42
C PHE A 457 5.84 -29.13 14.90
N THR A 458 5.29 -30.05 15.69
CA THR A 458 5.65 -30.29 17.09
C THR A 458 7.09 -30.77 17.21
N THR A 459 7.59 -31.61 16.29
CA THR A 459 8.99 -32.03 16.27
C THR A 459 9.92 -30.84 15.98
N LEU A 460 9.51 -29.97 15.06
CA LEU A 460 10.24 -28.73 14.72
C LEU A 460 10.24 -27.72 15.89
N LEU A 461 9.13 -27.63 16.62
CA LEU A 461 8.93 -26.68 17.72
C LEU A 461 9.40 -27.21 19.09
N LYS A 462 9.42 -28.53 19.32
CA LYS A 462 10.04 -29.16 20.51
C LYS A 462 11.53 -28.80 20.61
N GLY A 463 12.20 -28.62 19.47
CA GLY A 463 13.58 -28.14 19.39
C GLY A 463 13.77 -26.66 19.78
N ASN A 464 12.69 -25.87 19.86
CA ASN A 464 12.75 -24.45 20.22
C ASN A 464 11.43 -23.98 20.87
N LYS A 465 11.18 -24.46 22.10
CA LYS A 465 9.99 -24.10 22.90
C LYS A 465 9.78 -22.59 23.05
N LEU A 466 10.88 -21.82 23.11
CA LEU A 466 10.85 -20.36 23.22
C LEU A 466 10.23 -19.71 21.98
N PHE A 467 10.61 -20.16 20.78
CA PHE A 467 10.04 -19.67 19.52
C PHE A 467 8.55 -20.04 19.38
N ALA A 468 8.19 -21.26 19.78
CA ALA A 468 6.80 -21.71 19.80
C ALA A 468 5.94 -20.86 20.75
N MET A 469 6.47 -20.55 21.94
CA MET A 469 5.80 -19.72 22.93
C MET A 469 5.70 -18.26 22.48
N GLN A 470 6.70 -17.74 21.79
CA GLN A 470 6.64 -16.39 21.21
C GLN A 470 5.58 -16.31 20.11
N MET A 471 5.51 -17.30 19.23
CA MET A 471 4.44 -17.41 18.23
C MET A 471 3.07 -17.49 18.90
N PHE A 472 2.91 -18.35 19.91
CA PHE A 472 1.68 -18.45 20.70
C PHE A 472 1.25 -17.07 21.20
N LEU A 473 2.11 -16.36 21.93
CA LEU A 473 1.84 -15.03 22.48
C LEU A 473 1.50 -13.96 21.45
N GLU A 474 2.18 -13.98 20.29
CA GLU A 474 1.91 -13.05 19.19
C GLU A 474 0.51 -13.27 18.58
N TYR A 475 -0.02 -14.49 18.62
CA TYR A 475 -1.30 -14.87 18.00
C TYR A 475 -2.44 -15.19 18.99
N CYS A 476 -2.18 -15.23 20.30
CA CYS A 476 -3.18 -15.49 21.35
C CYS A 476 -4.39 -14.56 21.27
N ILE A 477 -4.20 -13.31 20.82
CA ILE A 477 -5.27 -12.28 20.75
C ILE A 477 -6.40 -12.68 19.78
N LEU A 478 -6.18 -13.69 18.93
CA LEU A 478 -6.88 -13.83 17.66
C LEU A 478 -7.47 -15.23 17.39
N SER A 479 -7.28 -16.18 18.32
CA SER A 479 -7.69 -17.58 18.17
C SER A 479 -8.66 -17.98 19.29
N THR A 480 -9.50 -18.99 19.04
CA THR A 480 -10.39 -19.52 20.09
C THR A 480 -9.60 -20.30 21.15
N VAL A 481 -10.14 -20.34 22.37
CA VAL A 481 -9.53 -21.00 23.54
C VAL A 481 -9.20 -22.47 23.25
N ASP A 482 -10.14 -23.21 22.64
CA ASP A 482 -9.96 -24.64 22.31
C ASP A 482 -8.75 -24.90 21.40
N ILE A 483 -8.53 -24.06 20.40
CA ILE A 483 -7.42 -24.19 19.44
C ILE A 483 -6.08 -23.90 20.14
N LEU A 484 -6.05 -22.87 20.98
CA LEU A 484 -4.88 -22.50 21.76
C LEU A 484 -4.52 -23.60 22.77
N TYR A 485 -5.51 -24.26 23.37
CA TYR A 485 -5.33 -25.42 24.23
C TYR A 485 -4.74 -26.63 23.49
N GLU A 486 -5.30 -27.02 22.35
CA GLU A 486 -4.76 -28.11 21.52
C GLU A 486 -3.30 -27.86 21.12
N PHE A 487 -2.99 -26.60 20.77
CA PHE A 487 -1.64 -26.16 20.45
C PHE A 487 -0.68 -26.31 21.64
N LEU A 488 -1.01 -25.77 22.81
CA LEU A 488 -0.16 -25.90 24.01
C LEU A 488 0.06 -27.37 24.41
N SER A 489 -1.00 -28.18 24.32
CA SER A 489 -0.96 -29.61 24.63
C SER A 489 -0.04 -30.37 23.69
N SER A 490 -0.08 -30.07 22.39
CA SER A 490 0.82 -30.69 21.40
C SER A 490 2.30 -30.39 21.67
N LEU A 491 2.62 -29.20 22.19
CA LEU A 491 3.98 -28.75 22.44
C LEU A 491 4.60 -29.27 23.75
N ALA A 492 3.85 -30.04 24.55
CA ALA A 492 4.29 -30.50 25.87
C ALA A 492 4.81 -29.34 26.75
N ILE A 493 4.07 -28.22 26.74
CA ILE A 493 4.28 -27.09 27.64
C ILE A 493 3.64 -27.46 28.98
N SER A 494 4.45 -27.43 30.04
CA SER A 494 4.03 -27.74 31.40
C SER A 494 3.12 -26.65 31.98
N ASP A 495 2.30 -27.01 32.98
CA ASP A 495 1.39 -26.06 33.64
C ASP A 495 2.16 -24.90 34.29
N ASN A 496 3.32 -25.19 34.90
CA ASN A 496 4.22 -24.17 35.44
C ASN A 496 4.69 -23.15 34.40
N GLU A 497 4.99 -23.60 33.16
CA GLU A 497 5.40 -22.69 32.08
C GLU A 497 4.25 -21.75 31.65
N ILE A 498 2.99 -22.20 31.77
CA ILE A 498 1.80 -21.38 31.49
C ILE A 498 1.53 -20.40 32.65
N GLU A 499 1.64 -20.87 33.90
CA GLU A 499 1.51 -20.06 35.11
C GLU A 499 2.52 -18.90 35.13
N ASP A 500 3.79 -19.20 34.84
CA ASP A 500 4.85 -18.20 34.72
C ASP A 500 4.52 -17.17 33.65
N LEU A 501 3.94 -17.60 32.54
CA LEU A 501 3.60 -16.72 31.43
C LEU A 501 2.44 -15.76 31.73
N ILE A 502 1.41 -16.25 32.44
CA ILE A 502 0.31 -15.41 32.95
C ILE A 502 0.89 -14.32 33.85
N LEU A 503 1.76 -14.69 34.80
CA LEU A 503 2.38 -13.73 35.71
C LEU A 503 3.30 -12.74 34.99
N LEU A 504 4.08 -13.19 34.01
CA LEU A 504 5.03 -12.36 33.29
C LEU A 504 4.33 -11.33 32.40
N THR A 505 3.26 -11.73 31.71
CA THR A 505 2.44 -10.84 30.88
C THR A 505 1.62 -9.85 31.73
N ALA A 506 1.02 -10.30 32.83
CA ALA A 506 0.28 -9.43 33.75
C ALA A 506 1.19 -8.39 34.44
N LYS A 507 2.37 -8.79 34.92
CA LYS A 507 3.35 -7.86 35.51
C LYS A 507 3.91 -6.85 34.51
N SER A 508 3.89 -7.20 33.21
CA SER A 508 4.31 -6.32 32.12
C SER A 508 3.18 -5.40 31.63
N ASN A 509 2.03 -5.37 32.32
CA ASN A 509 0.84 -4.58 31.98
C ASN A 509 0.22 -4.94 30.61
N GLU A 510 0.40 -6.20 30.17
CA GLU A 510 -0.23 -6.75 28.96
C GLU A 510 -1.56 -7.47 29.30
N ASN A 511 -2.46 -6.79 30.02
CA ASN A 511 -3.62 -7.38 30.71
C ASN A 511 -4.51 -8.26 29.80
N HIS A 512 -4.73 -7.83 28.55
CA HIS A 512 -5.51 -8.59 27.58
C HIS A 512 -4.88 -9.95 27.26
N ARG A 513 -3.55 -10.04 27.14
CA ARG A 513 -2.85 -11.30 26.85
C ARG A 513 -2.88 -12.23 28.05
N SER A 514 -2.65 -11.69 29.25
CA SER A 514 -2.73 -12.50 30.47
C SER A 514 -4.11 -13.09 30.68
N ILE A 515 -5.20 -12.37 30.34
CA ILE A 515 -6.57 -12.89 30.43
C ILE A 515 -6.81 -14.05 29.48
N ILE A 516 -6.39 -13.94 28.22
CA ILE A 516 -6.55 -15.04 27.24
C ILE A 516 -5.75 -16.27 27.66
N ILE A 517 -4.52 -16.08 28.13
CA ILE A 517 -3.69 -17.20 28.58
C ILE A 517 -4.30 -17.86 29.83
N ALA A 518 -4.88 -17.04 30.73
CA ALA A 518 -5.62 -17.51 31.89
C ALA A 518 -6.88 -18.30 31.51
N ASP A 519 -7.59 -17.90 30.46
CA ASP A 519 -8.74 -18.62 29.89
C ASP A 519 -8.33 -20.00 29.34
N VAL A 520 -7.25 -20.05 28.54
CA VAL A 520 -6.67 -21.31 28.02
C VAL A 520 -6.17 -22.22 29.15
N TYR A 521 -5.56 -21.65 30.19
CA TYR A 521 -5.14 -22.39 31.37
C TYR A 521 -6.34 -22.95 32.15
N GLY A 522 -7.39 -22.15 32.37
CA GLY A 522 -8.62 -22.59 33.01
C GLY A 522 -9.29 -23.74 32.25
N PHE A 523 -9.36 -23.63 30.92
CA PHE A 523 -9.88 -24.69 30.05
C PHE A 523 -9.05 -25.98 30.15
N LYS A 524 -7.71 -25.86 30.12
CA LYS A 524 -6.79 -27.00 30.30
C LYS A 524 -7.01 -27.71 31.64
N ILE A 525 -7.11 -26.95 32.72
CA ILE A 525 -7.38 -27.49 34.06
C ILE A 525 -8.74 -28.18 34.12
N ALA A 526 -9.78 -27.62 33.51
CA ALA A 526 -11.11 -28.22 33.46
C ALA A 526 -11.11 -29.60 32.79
N GLN A 527 -10.33 -29.77 31.72
CA GLN A 527 -10.12 -31.09 31.08
C GLN A 527 -9.38 -32.06 32.01
N ASN A 528 -8.28 -31.62 32.64
CA ASN A 528 -7.48 -32.48 33.53
C ASN A 528 -8.24 -32.92 34.80
N ILE A 529 -9.12 -32.07 35.37
CA ILE A 529 -9.98 -32.42 36.51
C ILE A 529 -10.93 -33.57 36.15
N SER A 530 -11.39 -33.65 34.90
CA SER A 530 -12.26 -34.74 34.45
C SER A 530 -11.55 -36.10 34.37
N GLU A 531 -10.22 -36.11 34.37
CA GLU A 531 -9.36 -37.30 34.25
C GLU A 531 -8.76 -37.79 35.60
N ASN A 532 -9.16 -37.19 36.73
CA ASN A 532 -8.74 -37.52 38.11
C ASN A 532 -7.24 -37.28 38.47
N ASP A 533 -6.47 -36.54 37.66
CA ASP A 533 -5.02 -36.32 37.87
C ASP A 533 -4.66 -34.86 38.26
N PHE A 534 -5.54 -34.18 39.02
CA PHE A 534 -5.40 -32.75 39.29
C PHE A 534 -4.78 -32.43 40.67
N ASP A 535 -3.63 -31.74 40.67
CA ASP A 535 -3.02 -31.20 41.89
C ASP A 535 -3.71 -29.91 42.35
N HIS A 536 -4.77 -30.10 43.14
CA HIS A 536 -5.51 -29.01 43.77
C HIS A 536 -4.62 -28.06 44.62
N SER A 537 -3.53 -28.56 45.20
CA SER A 537 -2.71 -27.77 46.14
C SER A 537 -1.86 -26.73 45.41
N SER A 538 -1.22 -27.12 44.31
CA SER A 538 -0.44 -26.21 43.47
C SER A 538 -1.31 -25.18 42.78
N PHE A 539 -2.49 -25.59 42.29
CA PHE A 539 -3.47 -24.68 41.69
C PHE A 539 -3.97 -23.59 42.66
N ILE A 540 -4.37 -23.98 43.88
CA ILE A 540 -4.78 -23.01 44.92
C ILE A 540 -3.64 -22.05 45.24
N LYS A 541 -2.40 -22.55 45.31
CA LYS A 541 -1.22 -21.73 45.56
C LYS A 541 -0.95 -20.73 44.43
N PHE A 542 -1.16 -21.12 43.18
CA PHE A 542 -1.05 -20.22 42.03
C PHE A 542 -2.11 -19.11 42.08
N LEU A 543 -3.39 -19.44 42.28
CA LEU A 543 -4.45 -18.42 42.39
C LEU A 543 -4.19 -17.43 43.54
N ASN A 544 -3.68 -17.92 44.67
CA ASN A 544 -3.21 -17.08 45.78
C ASN A 544 -2.05 -16.15 45.39
N THR A 545 -1.13 -16.64 44.56
CA THR A 545 0.01 -15.86 44.07
C THR A 545 -0.46 -14.73 43.15
N VAL A 546 -1.46 -14.98 42.31
CA VAL A 546 -2.07 -13.96 41.44
C VAL A 546 -2.78 -12.89 42.29
N LEU A 547 -3.70 -13.27 43.20
CA LEU A 547 -4.46 -12.31 44.01
C LEU A 547 -3.57 -11.43 44.91
N ASN A 548 -2.54 -12.03 45.51
CA ASN A 548 -1.66 -11.32 46.45
C ASN A 548 -0.48 -10.61 45.77
N SER A 549 -0.39 -10.64 44.43
CA SER A 549 0.72 -10.03 43.71
C SER A 549 0.68 -8.51 43.81
N SER A 550 1.57 -7.88 44.56
CA SER A 550 1.60 -6.41 44.72
C SER A 550 1.87 -5.61 43.43
N VAL A 551 2.38 -6.26 42.38
CA VAL A 551 2.81 -5.63 41.12
C VAL A 551 1.67 -5.52 40.10
N ILE A 552 0.72 -6.46 40.12
CA ILE A 552 -0.42 -6.48 39.20
C ILE A 552 -1.48 -5.54 39.77
N ASP A 553 -2.25 -4.80 38.96
CA ASP A 553 -3.33 -3.98 39.50
C ASP A 553 -4.48 -4.86 40.04
N ILE A 554 -5.21 -4.34 41.03
CA ILE A 554 -6.19 -5.13 41.78
C ILE A 554 -7.38 -5.62 40.92
N GLU A 555 -7.78 -4.84 39.91
CA GLU A 555 -8.87 -5.21 39.00
C GLU A 555 -8.43 -6.38 38.10
N THR A 556 -7.22 -6.33 37.56
CA THR A 556 -6.64 -7.41 36.74
C THR A 556 -6.37 -8.68 37.55
N ARG A 557 -5.90 -8.57 38.80
CA ARG A 557 -5.73 -9.74 39.68
C ARG A 557 -7.02 -10.53 39.83
N PHE A 558 -8.11 -9.81 40.10
CA PHE A 558 -9.42 -10.39 40.29
C PHE A 558 -9.96 -11.01 39.00
N GLU A 559 -9.81 -10.30 37.88
CA GLU A 559 -10.23 -10.79 36.56
C GLU A 559 -9.52 -12.08 36.17
N LEU A 560 -8.19 -12.14 36.30
CA LEU A 560 -7.41 -13.32 35.95
C LEU A 560 -7.90 -14.57 36.70
N VAL A 561 -8.17 -14.42 38.01
CA VAL A 561 -8.64 -15.54 38.82
C VAL A 561 -10.07 -15.93 38.46
N ILE A 562 -10.96 -14.96 38.20
CA ILE A 562 -12.32 -15.26 37.72
C ILE A 562 -12.29 -16.01 36.39
N THR A 563 -11.54 -15.53 35.39
CA THR A 563 -11.45 -16.17 34.07
C THR A 563 -10.95 -17.62 34.15
N ILE A 564 -9.99 -17.92 35.03
CA ILE A 564 -9.53 -19.30 35.24
C ILE A 564 -10.65 -20.16 35.84
N ILE A 565 -11.36 -19.64 36.83
CA ILE A 565 -12.39 -20.38 37.57
C ILE A 565 -13.67 -20.58 36.72
N GLU A 566 -14.04 -19.62 35.87
CA GLU A 566 -15.22 -19.68 35.00
C GLU A 566 -15.24 -20.93 34.11
N ASN A 567 -14.08 -21.43 33.72
CA ASN A 567 -13.94 -22.65 32.92
C ASN A 567 -14.14 -23.96 33.71
N LEU A 568 -14.14 -23.92 35.05
CA LEU A 568 -14.27 -25.09 35.90
C LEU A 568 -15.73 -25.52 36.06
N ASN A 569 -15.97 -26.76 36.49
CA ASN A 569 -17.32 -27.21 36.82
C ASN A 569 -17.89 -26.47 38.06
N LEU A 570 -19.22 -26.41 38.17
CA LEU A 570 -19.93 -25.71 39.24
C LEU A 570 -19.49 -26.13 40.66
N THR A 571 -19.12 -27.39 40.86
CA THR A 571 -18.66 -27.90 42.16
C THR A 571 -17.33 -27.27 42.55
N CYS A 572 -16.37 -27.21 41.62
CA CYS A 572 -15.08 -26.54 41.83
C CYS A 572 -15.26 -25.03 42.00
N GLN A 573 -16.09 -24.39 41.17
CA GLN A 573 -16.38 -22.95 41.28
C GLN A 573 -16.87 -22.57 42.69
N LYS A 574 -17.79 -23.36 43.27
CA LYS A 574 -18.30 -23.15 44.63
C LYS A 574 -17.21 -23.15 45.70
N VAL A 575 -16.16 -23.96 45.54
CA VAL A 575 -15.01 -23.99 46.47
C VAL A 575 -14.23 -22.66 46.42
N PHE A 576 -14.08 -22.06 45.24
CA PHE A 576 -13.31 -20.83 45.06
C PHE A 576 -14.09 -19.54 45.33
N ILE A 577 -15.44 -19.59 45.37
CA ILE A 577 -16.26 -18.41 45.72
C ILE A 577 -15.95 -17.90 47.13
N GLY A 578 -15.82 -18.79 48.12
CA GLY A 578 -15.47 -18.39 49.49
C GLY A 578 -14.06 -17.80 49.60
N PHE A 579 -13.18 -18.12 48.65
CA PHE A 579 -11.85 -17.53 48.53
C PHE A 579 -11.90 -16.12 47.89
N LEU A 580 -12.70 -15.95 46.83
CA LEU A 580 -12.94 -14.66 46.18
C LEU A 580 -13.68 -13.67 47.09
N ASP A 581 -14.70 -14.12 47.83
CA ASP A 581 -15.47 -13.29 48.77
C ASP A 581 -14.57 -12.62 49.82
N LYS A 582 -13.64 -13.38 50.41
CA LYS A 582 -12.65 -12.82 51.35
C LYS A 582 -11.78 -11.75 50.70
N PHE A 583 -11.37 -11.95 49.45
CA PHE A 583 -10.59 -10.95 48.71
C PHE A 583 -11.41 -9.69 48.41
N VAL A 584 -12.68 -9.83 48.01
CA VAL A 584 -13.58 -8.69 47.79
C VAL A 584 -13.81 -7.92 49.10
N GLN A 585 -14.04 -8.61 50.22
CA GLN A 585 -14.25 -7.97 51.53
C GLN A 585 -13.01 -7.22 52.04
N GLN A 586 -11.80 -7.70 51.70
CA GLN A 586 -10.54 -7.04 52.04
C GLN A 586 -10.27 -5.78 51.20
N HIS A 587 -11.02 -5.60 50.11
CA HIS A 587 -10.75 -4.56 49.12
C HIS A 587 -12.03 -3.80 48.76
N ASP A 588 -12.16 -2.57 49.28
CA ASP A 588 -13.30 -1.68 49.03
C ASP A 588 -13.29 -1.10 47.60
N ASN A 589 -13.54 -1.96 46.60
CA ASN A 589 -13.60 -1.61 45.18
C ASN A 589 -14.95 -2.04 44.58
N ARG A 590 -15.76 -1.04 44.23
CA ARG A 590 -17.11 -1.22 43.66
C ARG A 590 -17.12 -2.03 42.36
N LYS A 591 -16.10 -1.93 41.49
CA LYS A 591 -16.07 -2.70 40.24
C LYS A 591 -15.80 -4.17 40.49
N ILE A 592 -14.89 -4.48 41.41
CA ILE A 592 -14.59 -5.85 41.85
C ILE A 592 -15.84 -6.47 42.46
N TYR A 593 -16.53 -5.73 43.32
CA TYR A 593 -17.80 -6.17 43.90
C TYR A 593 -18.86 -6.48 42.82
N ILE A 594 -19.05 -5.62 41.82
CA ILE A 594 -20.00 -5.86 40.72
C ILE A 594 -19.62 -7.12 39.92
N ARG A 595 -18.33 -7.29 39.58
CA ARG A 595 -17.85 -8.47 38.85
C ARG A 595 -18.05 -9.76 39.65
N PHE A 596 -17.78 -9.73 40.94
CA PHE A 596 -18.03 -10.84 41.85
C PHE A 596 -19.51 -11.23 41.88
N VAL A 597 -20.41 -10.25 42.04
CA VAL A 597 -21.86 -10.49 42.04
C VAL A 597 -22.32 -11.08 40.71
N ASN A 598 -21.84 -10.56 39.57
CA ASN A 598 -22.18 -11.09 38.26
C ASN A 598 -21.70 -12.54 38.08
N PHE A 599 -20.47 -12.84 38.51
CA PHE A 599 -19.93 -14.19 38.52
C PHE A 599 -20.81 -15.14 39.36
N CYS A 600 -21.19 -14.74 40.59
CA CYS A 600 -22.10 -15.53 41.43
C CYS A 600 -23.50 -15.72 40.81
N GLN A 601 -24.06 -14.69 40.16
CA GLN A 601 -25.39 -14.74 39.54
C GLN A 601 -25.45 -15.66 38.30
N LEU A 602 -24.43 -15.63 37.45
CA LEU A 602 -24.35 -16.46 36.24
C LEU A 602 -24.33 -17.96 36.56
N HIS A 603 -23.86 -18.32 37.75
CA HIS A 603 -23.72 -19.71 38.19
C HIS A 603 -24.86 -20.18 39.13
N GLN A 604 -25.98 -19.44 39.17
CA GLN A 604 -27.21 -19.73 39.95
C GLN A 604 -26.94 -20.19 41.39
N LEU A 605 -26.23 -19.34 42.13
CA LEU A 605 -26.10 -19.43 43.59
C LEU A 605 -27.04 -18.45 44.29
#